data_AF-A0A7V9G493-F1
#
_entry.id   AF-A0A7V9G493-F1
#
_cell.length_a   1.000
_cell.length_b   1.000
_cell.length_c   1.000
_cell.angle_alpha   90.00
_cell.angle_beta   90.00
_cell.angle_gamma   90.00
#
_symmetry.space_group_name_H-M   'P 1'
#
loop_
_entity.id
_entity.type
_entity.pdbx_description
1 polymer ?
#
loop_
_entity_poly.entity_id
_entity_poly.type
_entity_poly.pdbx_seq_one_letter_code
_entity_poly.pdbx_strand_id
1 'polypeptide(L)'
;LQQTFTKKRPAANGKGTITVDVDDALLFLARMSNGATASFEATRVAAGRKNYNRIEINGTKGSLVWNFERMNELEFFSFDDEPRAQGFRTIMCMNGGAHPYAGNYWPDGHIIGYEHTFTNHLYDFLIALKSSKPFRPDFADGVANQEVLDASLASAKNGRWVKVEHSQKFGKDSGPRLLKKSAGISH
;
A
#
# COMPACT_ATOMS: atom_id res chain seq x y z
N LEU A 1 -19.72 1.25 4.98
CA LEU A 1 -19.99 1.30 6.44
C LEU A 1 -18.96 2.21 7.06
N GLN A 2 -19.38 3.21 7.81
CA GLN A 2 -18.52 4.13 8.57
C GLN A 2 -19.00 4.10 10.02
N GLN A 3 -18.10 3.94 10.98
CA GLN A 3 -18.48 3.74 12.38
C GLN A 3 -17.54 4.47 13.34
N THR A 4 -18.14 5.15 14.32
CA THR A 4 -17.47 5.70 15.51
C THR A 4 -18.03 4.99 16.75
N PHE A 5 -17.22 4.15 17.37
CA PHE A 5 -17.51 3.45 18.62
C PHE A 5 -17.25 4.35 19.84
N THR A 6 -16.15 5.10 19.83
CA THR A 6 -15.76 6.02 20.92
C THR A 6 -16.24 7.43 20.59
N LYS A 7 -17.38 7.85 21.14
CA LYS A 7 -17.96 9.18 20.84
C LYS A 7 -17.35 10.33 21.64
N LYS A 8 -16.74 10.02 22.78
CA LYS A 8 -16.13 11.00 23.70
C LYS A 8 -14.81 10.46 24.21
N ARG A 9 -13.80 11.33 24.32
CA ARG A 9 -12.51 11.02 24.95
C ARG A 9 -12.13 12.10 25.97
N PRO A 10 -11.29 11.79 26.98
CA PRO A 10 -10.76 12.81 27.88
C PRO A 10 -10.07 13.92 27.09
N ALA A 11 -10.29 15.16 27.50
CA ALA A 11 -9.56 16.29 26.94
C ALA A 11 -8.07 16.18 27.28
N ALA A 12 -7.18 16.61 26.38
CA ALA A 12 -5.73 16.51 26.59
C ALA A 12 -5.23 17.28 27.83
N ASN A 13 -6.00 18.29 28.27
CA ASN A 13 -5.74 19.06 29.49
C ASN A 13 -6.26 18.38 30.78
N GLY A 14 -6.77 17.15 30.69
CA GLY A 14 -7.30 16.37 31.82
C GLY A 14 -8.63 16.86 32.38
N LYS A 15 -9.24 17.90 31.80
CA LYS A 15 -10.49 18.50 32.28
C LYS A 15 -11.62 18.28 31.29
N GLY A 16 -12.55 17.40 31.67
CA GLY A 16 -13.74 17.11 30.89
C GLY A 16 -13.50 16.14 29.73
N THR A 17 -14.47 16.10 28.82
CA THR A 17 -14.44 15.23 27.64
C THR A 17 -14.63 16.05 26.39
N ILE A 18 -13.94 15.66 25.32
CA ILE A 18 -14.14 16.19 23.97
C ILE A 18 -14.85 15.16 23.11
N THR A 19 -15.67 15.63 22.18
CA THR A 19 -16.30 14.79 21.16
C THR A 19 -15.22 14.26 20.22
N VAL A 20 -15.32 12.99 19.87
CA VAL A 20 -14.48 12.38 18.84
C VAL A 20 -15.13 12.67 17.49
N ASP A 21 -14.39 13.32 16.61
CA ASP A 21 -14.77 13.77 15.28
C ASP A 21 -14.20 12.89 14.15
N VAL A 22 -13.46 11.84 14.51
CA VAL A 22 -12.83 10.91 13.59
C VAL A 22 -13.48 9.52 13.65
N ASP A 23 -13.44 8.82 12.53
CA ASP A 23 -13.96 7.45 12.42
C ASP A 23 -13.07 6.44 13.13
N ASP A 24 -13.68 5.41 13.69
CA ASP A 24 -12.97 4.27 14.27
C ASP A 24 -12.77 3.13 13.27
N ALA A 25 -13.72 2.97 12.34
CA ALA A 25 -13.68 1.96 11.29
C ALA A 25 -14.41 2.42 10.01
N LEU A 26 -13.83 2.08 8.86
CA LEU A 26 -14.39 2.24 7.53
C LEU A 26 -14.26 0.91 6.78
N LEU A 27 -15.37 0.41 6.24
CA LEU A 27 -15.41 -0.76 5.38
C LEU A 27 -16.21 -0.44 4.12
N PHE A 28 -15.64 -0.72 2.94
CA PHE A 28 -16.35 -0.56 1.68
C PHE A 28 -15.90 -1.58 0.63
N LEU A 29 -16.81 -1.85 -0.31
CA LEU A 29 -16.53 -2.66 -1.49
C LEU A 29 -16.35 -1.73 -2.69
N ALA A 30 -15.52 -2.13 -3.64
CA ALA A 30 -15.31 -1.40 -4.89
C ALA A 30 -15.39 -2.35 -6.09
N ARG A 31 -15.83 -1.78 -7.21
CA ARG A 31 -15.68 -2.39 -8.55
C ARG A 31 -14.58 -1.63 -9.27
N MET A 32 -13.51 -2.33 -9.59
CA MET A 32 -12.36 -1.77 -10.28
C MET A 32 -12.68 -1.57 -11.77
N SER A 33 -11.98 -0.66 -12.44
CA SER A 33 -12.19 -0.37 -13.86
C SER A 33 -11.93 -1.56 -14.79
N ASN A 34 -11.12 -2.52 -14.36
CA ASN A 34 -10.85 -3.78 -15.06
C ASN A 34 -11.84 -4.92 -14.72
N GLY A 35 -12.89 -4.63 -13.96
CA GLY A 35 -13.90 -5.62 -13.54
C GLY A 35 -13.55 -6.41 -12.27
N ALA A 36 -12.36 -6.22 -11.69
CA ALA A 36 -12.03 -6.84 -10.42
C ALA A 36 -12.93 -6.29 -9.29
N THR A 37 -13.20 -7.13 -8.29
CA THR A 37 -13.87 -6.71 -7.05
C THR A 37 -12.83 -6.51 -5.97
N ALA A 38 -12.96 -5.45 -5.19
CA ALA A 38 -12.07 -5.14 -4.08
C ALA A 38 -12.87 -4.88 -2.80
N SER A 39 -12.25 -5.22 -1.67
CA SER A 39 -12.73 -4.87 -0.33
C SER A 39 -11.65 -4.06 0.38
N PHE A 40 -12.08 -2.98 1.01
CA PHE A 40 -11.21 -2.10 1.78
C PHE A 40 -11.70 -2.04 3.23
N GLU A 41 -10.76 -2.16 4.15
CA GLU A 41 -10.99 -2.02 5.58
C GLU A 41 -9.90 -1.12 6.16
N ALA A 42 -10.32 -0.14 6.95
CA ALA A 42 -9.44 0.70 7.74
C ALA A 42 -10.03 0.81 9.14
N THR A 43 -9.22 0.54 10.16
CA THR A 43 -9.65 0.69 11.55
C THR A 43 -8.49 1.03 12.45
N ARG A 44 -8.77 1.85 13.48
CA ARG A 44 -7.84 2.17 14.57
C ARG A 44 -8.13 1.37 15.85
N VAL A 45 -9.13 0.49 15.83
CA VAL A 45 -9.61 -0.27 16.99
C VAL A 45 -9.37 -1.78 16.86
N ALA A 46 -8.59 -2.23 15.89
CA ALA A 46 -8.11 -3.61 15.78
C ALA A 46 -7.01 -3.89 16.83
N ALA A 47 -7.42 -4.23 18.05
CA ALA A 47 -6.51 -4.53 19.15
C ALA A 47 -5.50 -5.63 18.77
N GLY A 48 -4.23 -5.42 19.14
CA GLY A 48 -3.12 -6.33 18.81
C GLY A 48 -2.41 -6.02 17.49
N ARG A 49 -3.06 -5.32 16.55
CA ARG A 49 -2.40 -4.81 15.34
C ARG A 49 -1.68 -3.49 15.65
N LYS A 50 -0.48 -3.33 15.08
CA LYS A 50 0.29 -2.08 15.14
C LYS A 50 0.17 -1.37 13.81
N ASN A 51 1.03 -1.69 12.86
CA ASN A 51 1.02 -1.07 11.54
C ASN A 51 0.66 -2.10 10.46
N TYR A 52 -0.43 -2.82 10.70
CA TYR A 52 -0.89 -3.94 9.88
C TYR A 52 -1.57 -3.46 8.60
N ASN A 53 -0.76 -2.93 7.68
CA ASN A 53 -1.22 -2.62 6.33
C ASN A 53 -1.04 -3.89 5.49
N ARG A 54 -2.15 -4.56 5.19
CA ARG A 54 -2.15 -5.79 4.40
C ARG A 54 -2.80 -5.55 3.05
N ILE A 55 -2.14 -6.04 2.01
CA ILE A 55 -2.66 -6.04 0.64
C ILE A 55 -2.69 -7.48 0.17
N GLU A 56 -3.80 -7.90 -0.42
CA GLU A 56 -3.95 -9.21 -1.05
C GLU A 56 -4.54 -9.03 -2.45
N ILE A 57 -3.90 -9.64 -3.44
CA ILE A 57 -4.31 -9.63 -4.84
C ILE A 57 -4.49 -11.07 -5.28
N ASN A 58 -5.70 -11.41 -5.69
CA ASN A 58 -6.05 -12.73 -6.20
C ASN A 58 -6.41 -12.64 -7.67
N GLY A 59 -5.77 -13.46 -8.50
CA GLY A 59 -5.97 -13.49 -9.93
C GLY A 59 -6.07 -14.91 -10.46
N THR A 60 -6.31 -15.03 -11.76
CA THR A 60 -6.48 -16.34 -12.43
C THR A 60 -5.20 -17.17 -12.49
N LYS A 61 -4.03 -16.57 -12.23
CA LYS A 61 -2.71 -17.24 -12.26
C LYS A 61 -2.11 -17.48 -10.88
N GLY A 62 -2.73 -16.95 -9.84
CA GLY A 62 -2.22 -17.06 -8.48
C GLY A 62 -2.57 -15.87 -7.62
N SER A 63 -1.85 -15.75 -6.51
CA SER A 63 -2.15 -14.80 -5.45
C SER A 63 -0.88 -14.19 -4.85
N LEU A 64 -0.99 -12.93 -4.42
CA LEU A 64 0.05 -12.20 -3.72
C LEU A 64 -0.51 -11.64 -2.43
N VAL A 65 0.23 -11.77 -1.33
CA VAL A 65 -0.10 -11.17 -0.04
C VAL A 65 1.14 -10.46 0.50
N TRP A 66 0.95 -9.24 0.98
CA TRP A 66 1.97 -8.49 1.68
C TRP A 66 1.41 -7.84 2.93
N ASN A 67 2.22 -7.81 4.00
CA ASN A 67 1.89 -7.22 5.29
C ASN A 67 3.04 -6.34 5.75
N PHE A 68 2.76 -5.07 6.06
CA PHE A 68 3.79 -4.13 6.48
C PHE A 68 4.49 -4.49 7.81
N GLU A 69 3.84 -5.22 8.71
CA GLU A 69 4.52 -5.73 9.92
C GLU A 69 5.61 -6.77 9.58
N ARG A 70 5.57 -7.34 8.37
CA ARG A 70 6.59 -8.22 7.79
C ARG A 70 7.05 -7.68 6.43
N MET A 71 7.33 -6.37 6.34
CA MET A 71 7.50 -5.66 5.05
C MET A 71 8.59 -6.21 4.10
N ASN A 72 9.54 -6.99 4.63
CA ASN A 72 10.61 -7.63 3.84
C ASN A 72 10.17 -8.96 3.19
N GLU A 73 8.93 -9.40 3.44
CA GLU A 73 8.41 -10.68 2.99
C GLU A 73 7.20 -10.50 2.08
N LEU A 74 7.13 -11.32 1.03
CA LEU A 74 6.00 -11.38 0.10
C LEU A 74 5.50 -12.83 0.03
N GLU A 75 4.24 -13.07 0.37
CA GLU A 75 3.65 -14.39 0.17
C GLU A 75 3.15 -14.49 -1.28
N PHE A 76 3.54 -15.55 -1.97
CA PHE A 76 3.21 -15.76 -3.37
C PHE A 76 2.72 -17.19 -3.60
N PHE A 77 1.63 -17.31 -4.34
CA PHE A 77 1.08 -18.55 -4.84
C PHE A 77 0.98 -18.47 -6.36
N SER A 78 1.36 -19.54 -7.06
CA SER A 78 1.25 -19.66 -8.51
C SER A 78 0.60 -20.97 -8.91
N PHE A 79 -0.37 -20.90 -9.84
CA PHE A 79 -0.95 -22.11 -10.45
C PHE A 79 0.03 -22.81 -11.41
N ASP A 80 1.10 -22.14 -11.82
CA ASP A 80 2.13 -22.72 -12.70
C ASP A 80 3.14 -23.58 -11.93
N ASP A 81 3.13 -23.55 -10.59
CA ASP A 81 3.98 -24.43 -9.80
C ASP A 81 3.52 -25.90 -9.93
N GLU A 82 4.46 -26.83 -9.80
CA GLU A 82 4.16 -28.26 -9.88
C GLU A 82 3.15 -28.67 -8.80
N PRO A 83 2.11 -29.48 -9.13
CA PRO A 83 0.99 -29.75 -8.22
C PRO A 83 1.36 -30.20 -6.80
N ARG A 84 2.44 -30.97 -6.61
CA ARG A 84 2.87 -31.41 -5.26
C ARG A 84 3.54 -30.31 -4.45
N ALA A 85 3.97 -29.23 -5.10
CA ALA A 85 4.63 -28.08 -4.53
C ALA A 85 3.75 -26.82 -4.54
N GLN A 86 2.52 -26.90 -5.04
CA GLN A 86 1.57 -25.80 -5.03
C GLN A 86 1.20 -25.40 -3.60
N GLY A 87 1.44 -24.13 -3.27
CA GLY A 87 1.17 -23.54 -1.97
C GLY A 87 1.75 -22.14 -1.91
N PHE A 88 1.32 -21.36 -0.91
CA PHE A 88 1.96 -20.08 -0.66
C PHE A 88 3.41 -20.32 -0.23
N ARG A 89 4.34 -19.66 -0.93
CA ARG A 89 5.72 -19.51 -0.49
C ARG A 89 5.95 -18.10 0.00
N THR A 90 6.78 -17.98 1.03
CA THR A 90 7.26 -16.68 1.49
C THR A 90 8.56 -16.34 0.76
N ILE A 91 8.55 -15.26 0.00
CA ILE A 91 9.72 -14.70 -0.67
C ILE A 91 10.33 -13.63 0.23
N MET A 92 11.59 -13.84 0.63
CA MET A 92 12.38 -12.79 1.29
C MET A 92 12.87 -11.79 0.25
N CYS A 93 12.28 -10.60 0.24
CA CYS A 93 12.52 -9.53 -0.74
C CYS A 93 13.84 -8.77 -0.51
N MET A 94 14.88 -9.47 -0.06
CA MET A 94 16.18 -8.91 0.33
C MET A 94 17.39 -9.44 -0.46
N ASN A 95 17.16 -10.15 -1.57
CA ASN A 95 18.21 -10.42 -2.56
C ASN A 95 18.64 -9.15 -3.32
N GLY A 96 19.90 -8.73 -3.19
CA GLY A 96 20.41 -7.47 -3.75
C GLY A 96 20.62 -7.44 -5.27
N GLY A 97 20.57 -8.61 -5.93
CA GLY A 97 20.63 -8.73 -7.40
C GLY A 97 19.26 -8.74 -8.06
N ALA A 98 18.24 -9.21 -7.35
CA ALA A 98 16.90 -9.45 -7.89
C ALA A 98 15.86 -8.43 -7.38
N HIS A 99 16.02 -7.91 -6.18
CA HIS A 99 15.02 -7.05 -5.56
C HIS A 99 15.43 -5.56 -5.56
N PRO A 100 14.45 -4.66 -5.81
CA PRO A 100 14.69 -3.22 -5.81
C PRO A 100 15.27 -2.71 -4.49
N TYR A 101 16.22 -1.79 -4.56
CA TYR A 101 16.90 -1.13 -3.43
C TYR A 101 17.70 -2.04 -2.47
N ALA A 102 17.41 -3.34 -2.39
CA ALA A 102 18.03 -4.25 -1.42
C ALA A 102 19.57 -4.21 -1.46
N GLY A 103 20.15 -4.24 -2.67
CA GLY A 103 21.59 -4.23 -2.88
C GLY A 103 22.29 -2.90 -2.55
N ASN A 104 21.55 -1.85 -2.17
CA ASN A 104 22.13 -0.55 -1.77
C ASN A 104 22.41 -0.46 -0.27
N TYR A 105 21.93 -1.41 0.53
CA TYR A 105 22.02 -1.34 1.98
C TYR A 105 22.91 -2.42 2.57
N TRP A 106 22.52 -3.68 2.40
CA TRP A 106 23.12 -4.79 3.11
C TRP A 106 23.30 -6.01 2.20
N PRO A 107 24.22 -6.94 2.53
CA PRO A 107 24.27 -8.25 1.90
C PRO A 107 22.96 -9.05 2.11
N ASP A 108 22.68 -9.96 1.19
CA ASP A 108 21.52 -10.87 1.25
C ASP A 108 21.35 -11.51 2.64
N GLY A 109 20.11 -11.52 3.14
CA GLY A 109 19.75 -12.08 4.45
C GLY A 109 19.61 -11.03 5.58
N HIS A 110 20.06 -9.79 5.35
CA HIS A 110 19.83 -8.67 6.26
C HIS A 110 18.57 -7.89 5.84
N ILE A 111 17.68 -7.63 6.79
CA ILE A 111 16.42 -6.92 6.54
C ILE A 111 16.61 -5.41 6.57
N ILE A 112 15.69 -4.68 5.93
CA ILE A 112 15.56 -3.22 6.09
C ILE A 112 14.43 -2.87 7.06
N GLY A 113 14.43 -1.60 7.48
CA GLY A 113 13.52 -0.98 8.45
C GLY A 113 12.58 0.08 7.84
N TYR A 114 11.63 0.57 8.64
CA TYR A 114 10.63 1.58 8.24
C TYR A 114 11.28 2.81 7.61
N GLU A 115 12.36 3.30 8.20
CA GLU A 115 13.17 4.44 7.78
C GLU A 115 13.81 4.27 6.38
N HIS A 116 14.10 3.03 5.96
CA HIS A 116 14.64 2.76 4.63
C HIS A 116 13.62 3.07 3.54
N THR A 117 12.32 2.91 3.83
CA THR A 117 11.25 3.25 2.87
C THR A 117 11.24 4.75 2.53
N PHE A 118 11.50 5.61 3.52
CA PHE A 118 11.63 7.06 3.32
C PHE A 118 12.90 7.41 2.55
N THR A 119 14.00 6.73 2.85
CA THR A 119 15.28 6.94 2.16
C THR A 119 15.15 6.58 0.67
N ASN A 120 14.53 5.44 0.36
CA ASN A 120 14.23 5.03 -1.02
C ASN A 120 13.31 6.02 -1.74
N HIS A 121 12.27 6.51 -1.05
CA HIS A 121 11.34 7.48 -1.61
C HIS A 121 12.02 8.82 -1.93
N LEU A 122 12.85 9.33 -1.02
CA LEU A 122 13.62 10.56 -1.24
C LEU A 122 14.61 10.38 -2.39
N TYR A 123 15.27 9.23 -2.48
CA TYR A 123 16.15 8.90 -3.60
C TYR A 123 15.41 8.98 -4.94
N ASP A 124 14.26 8.32 -5.07
CA ASP A 124 13.46 8.35 -6.30
C ASP A 124 13.03 9.77 -6.68
N PHE A 125 12.66 10.59 -5.68
CA PHE A 125 12.31 11.99 -5.90
C PHE A 125 13.49 12.79 -6.46
N LEU A 126 14.68 12.66 -5.84
CA LEU A 126 15.88 13.37 -6.30
C LEU A 126 16.33 12.90 -7.69
N ILE A 127 16.20 11.61 -8.01
CA ILE A 127 16.48 11.08 -9.35
C ILE A 127 15.50 11.63 -10.38
N ALA A 128 14.20 11.67 -10.06
CA ALA A 128 13.18 12.24 -10.93
C ALA A 128 13.45 13.74 -11.19
N LEU A 129 13.78 14.49 -10.13
CA LEU A 129 14.13 15.91 -10.21
C LEU A 129 15.37 16.14 -11.10
N LYS A 130 16.46 15.41 -10.85
CA LYS A 130 17.70 15.50 -11.63
C LYS A 130 17.49 15.17 -13.11
N SER A 131 16.61 14.21 -13.41
CA SER A 131 16.34 13.76 -14.77
C SER A 131 15.20 14.51 -15.46
N SER A 132 14.61 15.51 -14.81
CA SER A 132 13.42 16.23 -15.28
C SER A 132 12.28 15.29 -15.70
N LYS A 133 12.17 14.13 -15.04
CA LYS A 133 11.08 13.17 -15.24
C LYS A 133 10.00 13.40 -14.19
N PRO A 134 8.72 13.10 -14.48
CA PRO A 134 7.66 13.17 -13.47
C PRO A 134 8.05 12.34 -12.23
N PHE A 135 7.68 12.74 -11.02
CA PHE A 135 7.80 11.89 -9.83
C PHE A 135 6.42 11.34 -9.47
N ARG A 136 6.37 10.15 -8.83
CA ARG A 136 5.14 9.57 -8.34
C ARG A 136 5.34 8.99 -6.95
N PRO A 137 4.36 9.14 -6.03
CA PRO A 137 3.10 9.87 -6.19
C PRO A 137 3.26 11.40 -6.30
N ASP A 138 2.35 12.05 -7.04
CA ASP A 138 2.22 13.50 -7.23
C ASP A 138 0.86 14.02 -6.71
N PHE A 139 0.57 15.31 -6.93
CA PHE A 139 -0.69 15.92 -6.50
C PHE A 139 -1.94 15.27 -7.15
N ALA A 140 -1.84 14.80 -8.39
CA ALA A 140 -2.96 14.12 -9.03
C ALA A 140 -3.22 12.75 -8.39
N ASP A 141 -2.20 12.06 -7.86
CA ASP A 141 -2.42 10.83 -7.08
C ASP A 141 -3.15 11.15 -5.76
N GLY A 142 -2.80 12.28 -5.14
CA GLY A 142 -3.50 12.79 -3.97
C GLY A 142 -4.98 13.09 -4.23
N VAL A 143 -5.29 13.77 -5.34
CA VAL A 143 -6.68 14.06 -5.74
C VAL A 143 -7.46 12.77 -5.99
N ALA A 144 -6.89 11.82 -6.75
CA ALA A 144 -7.55 10.55 -7.04
C ALA A 144 -7.82 9.73 -5.76
N ASN A 145 -6.89 9.73 -4.81
CA ASN A 145 -7.09 9.10 -3.51
C ASN A 145 -8.24 9.79 -2.74
N GLN A 146 -8.29 11.12 -2.75
CA GLN A 146 -9.37 11.86 -2.09
C GLN A 146 -10.75 11.57 -2.69
N GLU A 147 -10.85 11.43 -4.01
CA GLU A 147 -12.13 11.08 -4.66
C GLU A 147 -12.66 9.71 -4.23
N VAL A 148 -11.78 8.74 -4.02
CA VAL A 148 -12.17 7.42 -3.49
C VAL A 148 -12.69 7.57 -2.05
N LEU A 149 -12.01 8.36 -1.21
CA LEU A 149 -12.47 8.63 0.16
C LEU A 149 -13.83 9.32 0.15
N ASP A 150 -14.02 10.37 -0.63
CA ASP A 150 -15.28 11.11 -0.74
C ASP A 150 -16.42 10.21 -1.23
N ALA A 151 -16.17 9.38 -2.25
CA ALA A 151 -17.15 8.42 -2.75
C ALA A 151 -17.51 7.36 -1.69
N SER A 152 -16.53 6.88 -0.91
CA SER A 152 -16.75 5.91 0.16
C SER A 152 -17.62 6.47 1.29
N LEU A 153 -17.38 7.73 1.69
CA LEU A 153 -18.16 8.43 2.70
C LEU A 153 -19.58 8.74 2.20
N ALA A 154 -19.71 9.22 0.96
CA ALA A 154 -21.01 9.43 0.33
C ALA A 154 -21.80 8.13 0.20
N SER A 155 -21.14 7.01 -0.11
CA SER A 155 -21.75 5.69 -0.18
C SER A 155 -22.21 5.22 1.21
N ALA A 156 -21.38 5.37 2.23
CA ALA A 156 -21.71 5.02 3.61
C ALA A 156 -22.92 5.81 4.13
N LYS A 157 -23.02 7.11 3.81
CA LYS A 157 -24.14 7.98 4.18
C LYS A 157 -25.44 7.60 3.48
N ASN A 158 -25.37 7.27 2.19
CA ASN A 158 -26.55 7.11 1.34
C ASN A 158 -26.99 5.65 1.13
N GLY A 159 -26.20 4.68 1.60
CA GLY A 159 -26.49 3.25 1.46
C GLY A 159 -26.49 2.75 0.00
N ARG A 160 -25.79 3.43 -0.92
CA ARG A 160 -25.77 3.11 -2.36
C ARG A 160 -24.38 3.21 -2.96
N TRP A 161 -24.19 2.56 -4.10
CA TRP A 161 -22.96 2.70 -4.89
C TRP A 161 -22.79 4.16 -5.35
N VAL A 162 -21.58 4.68 -5.19
CA VAL A 162 -21.17 6.00 -5.68
C VAL A 162 -20.06 5.79 -6.68
N LYS A 163 -20.18 6.47 -7.83
CA LYS A 163 -19.17 6.42 -8.88
C LYS A 163 -18.02 7.36 -8.52
N VAL A 164 -16.79 6.91 -8.74
CA VAL A 164 -15.60 7.76 -8.68
C VAL A 164 -15.42 8.36 -10.07
N GLU A 165 -15.43 9.69 -10.18
CA GLU A 165 -15.49 10.39 -11.47
C GLU A 165 -14.14 10.45 -12.18
N HIS A 166 -13.01 10.61 -11.45
CA HIS A 166 -11.67 10.60 -12.04
C HIS A 166 -10.84 9.45 -11.48
N SER A 167 -10.85 8.32 -12.19
CA SER A 167 -9.80 7.32 -11.96
C SER A 167 -8.49 7.85 -12.56
N GLN A 168 -7.47 8.02 -11.72
CA GLN A 168 -6.14 8.28 -12.23
C GLN A 168 -5.72 7.16 -13.20
N LYS A 169 -5.18 7.54 -14.36
CA LYS A 169 -4.66 6.58 -15.31
C LYS A 169 -3.21 6.29 -14.98
N PHE A 170 -2.96 5.14 -14.40
CA PHE A 170 -1.63 4.55 -14.31
C PHE A 170 -1.16 4.24 -15.73
N GLY A 171 -0.21 5.03 -16.25
CA GLY A 171 0.42 4.78 -17.55
C GLY A 171 1.26 3.50 -17.52
N LYS A 172 1.66 2.95 -18.68
CA LYS A 172 2.53 1.76 -18.71
C LYS A 172 3.85 1.92 -17.95
N ASP A 173 4.29 3.17 -17.74
CA ASP A 173 5.52 3.54 -17.03
C ASP A 173 5.31 3.88 -15.54
N SER A 174 4.12 3.64 -14.99
CA SER A 174 3.83 3.91 -13.57
C SER A 174 4.17 2.74 -12.64
N GLY A 175 4.88 1.72 -13.13
CA GLY A 175 5.47 0.69 -12.27
C GLY A 175 6.52 1.30 -11.31
N PRO A 176 6.90 0.60 -10.23
CA PRO A 176 8.05 1.02 -9.43
C PRO A 176 9.23 1.26 -10.36
N ARG A 177 9.88 2.41 -10.25
CA ARG A 177 10.99 2.79 -11.12
C ARG A 177 12.21 1.99 -10.74
N LEU A 178 12.24 0.75 -11.18
CA LEU A 178 13.40 -0.11 -11.03
C LEU A 178 14.46 0.46 -11.95
N LEU A 179 15.37 1.26 -11.39
CA LEU A 179 16.59 1.62 -12.08
C LEU A 179 17.29 0.31 -12.40
N LYS A 180 17.34 -0.07 -13.69
CA LYS A 180 18.29 -1.08 -14.14
C LYS A 180 19.65 -0.59 -13.65
N LYS A 181 20.35 -1.40 -12.84
CA LYS A 181 21.76 -1.15 -12.52
C LYS A 181 22.44 -0.83 -13.85
N SER A 182 22.88 0.41 -14.02
CA SER A 182 23.85 0.72 -15.06
C SER A 182 25.06 -0.13 -14.75
N ALA A 183 25.30 -1.17 -15.54
CA ALA A 183 26.56 -1.86 -15.57
C ALA A 183 27.64 -0.80 -15.86
N GLY A 184 28.34 -0.34 -14.84
CA GLY A 184 29.20 0.83 -14.99
C GLY A 184 29.61 1.49 -13.68
N ILE A 185 30.03 0.70 -12.69
CA ILE A 185 31.10 1.14 -11.80
C ILE A 185 32.08 -0.03 -11.79
N SER A 186 33.09 0.05 -12.67
CA SER A 186 34.28 -0.77 -12.58
C SER A 186 35.01 -0.42 -11.29
N HIS A 187 35.28 -1.45 -10.47
CA HIS A 187 36.36 -1.38 -9.49
C HIS A 187 37.71 -1.22 -10.19
#